data_AF-A0A6V8QP44-F1
#
_entry.id   AF-A0A6V8QP44-F1
#
_cell.length_a   1.000
_cell.length_b   1.000
_cell.length_c   1.000
_cell.angle_alpha   90.00
_cell.angle_beta   90.00
_cell.angle_gamma   90.00
#
_symmetry.space_group_name_H-M   'P 1'
#
loop_
_entity.id
_entity.type
_entity.pdbx_description
1 polymer ?
#
loop_
_entity_poly.entity_id
_entity_poly.type
_entity_poly.pdbx_seq_one_letter_code
_entity_poly.pdbx_strand_id
1 'polypeptide(L)'
;MFSGLQNPRNIAAQIMNFGLVLSTAFMMWKGLSIVADSPSPIVVVLSGSMEPAFQRGDLLLLWNRELFTETSVGDIVVYNVKDKEIPIVHRVVRKFGHGDKARLLTKGDNNVADDTEL
;
A
#
# COMPACT_ATOMS: atom_id res chain seq x y z
N MET A 1 10.19 -36.32 28.74
CA MET A 1 10.04 -34.84 28.70
C MET A 1 8.77 -34.43 27.93
N PHE A 2 7.59 -34.96 28.30
CA PHE A 2 6.31 -34.65 27.63
C PHE A 2 5.15 -34.49 28.63
N SER A 3 5.41 -34.01 29.85
CA SER A 3 4.36 -33.82 30.88
C SER A 3 3.48 -32.58 30.63
N GLY A 4 3.89 -31.66 29.76
CA GLY A 4 3.10 -30.48 29.37
C GLY A 4 1.83 -30.79 28.58
N LEU A 5 1.69 -32.00 28.03
CA LEU A 5 0.53 -32.43 27.23
C LEU A 5 -0.60 -33.05 28.07
N GLN A 6 -0.46 -33.16 29.39
CA GLN A 6 -1.40 -33.91 30.23
C GLN A 6 -2.61 -33.10 30.71
N ASN A 7 -2.52 -31.76 30.68
CA ASN A 7 -3.60 -30.88 31.14
C ASN A 7 -4.28 -30.18 29.96
N PRO A 8 -5.51 -30.55 29.57
CA PRO A 8 -6.21 -29.99 28.41
C PRO A 8 -6.40 -28.47 28.54
N ARG A 9 -6.51 -27.95 29.77
CA ARG A 9 -6.56 -26.52 30.07
C ARG A 9 -5.27 -25.79 29.67
N ASN A 10 -4.10 -26.38 29.90
CA ASN A 10 -2.82 -25.74 29.57
C ASN A 10 -2.59 -25.71 28.07
N ILE A 11 -2.99 -26.77 27.35
CA ILE A 11 -2.98 -26.81 25.89
C ILE A 11 -3.94 -25.76 25.32
N ALA A 12 -5.17 -25.68 25.83
CA ALA A 12 -6.14 -24.66 25.41
C ALA A 12 -5.61 -23.23 25.64
N ALA A 13 -4.96 -22.97 26.78
CA ALA A 13 -4.34 -21.67 27.07
C ALA A 13 -3.17 -21.36 26.11
N GLN A 14 -2.33 -22.35 25.77
CA GLN A 14 -1.26 -22.17 24.79
C GLN A 14 -1.80 -21.86 23.38
N ILE A 15 -2.83 -22.58 22.93
CA ILE A 15 -3.50 -22.33 21.66
C ILE A 15 -4.12 -20.92 21.66
N MET A 16 -4.78 -20.54 22.75
CA MET A 16 -5.37 -19.21 22.90
C MET A 16 -4.32 -18.10 22.85
N ASN A 17 -3.20 -18.25 23.57
CA ASN A 17 -2.10 -17.29 23.54
C ASN A 17 -1.48 -17.17 22.15
N PHE A 18 -1.29 -18.30 21.45
CA PHE A 18 -0.82 -18.28 20.07
C PHE A 18 -1.81 -17.57 19.15
N GLY A 19 -3.11 -17.85 19.29
CA GLY A 19 -4.17 -17.15 18.57
C GLY A 19 -4.21 -15.65 18.84
N LEU A 20 -3.97 -15.22 20.09
CA LEU A 20 -3.87 -13.81 20.48
C LEU A 20 -2.68 -13.10 19.84
N VAL A 21 -1.52 -13.76 19.77
CA VAL A 21 -0.33 -13.18 19.09
C VAL A 21 -0.60 -13.00 17.59
N LEU A 22 -1.20 -13.98 16.94
CA LEU A 22 -1.55 -13.85 15.52
C LEU A 22 -2.63 -12.79 15.28
N SER A 23 -3.65 -12.72 16.14
CA SER A 23 -4.73 -11.74 16.00
C SER A 23 -4.24 -10.32 16.24
N THR A 24 -3.34 -10.08 17.20
CA THR A 24 -2.76 -8.77 17.46
C THR A 24 -1.92 -8.27 16.28
N ALA A 25 -1.09 -9.13 15.69
CA ALA A 25 -0.34 -8.79 14.47
C ALA A 25 -1.28 -8.45 13.31
N PHE A 26 -2.34 -9.25 13.10
CA PHE A 26 -3.33 -9.00 12.06
C PHE A 26 -4.12 -7.70 12.30
N MET A 27 -4.57 -7.45 13.54
CA MET A 27 -5.28 -6.22 13.91
C MET A 27 -4.40 -4.99 13.74
N MET A 28 -3.10 -5.08 14.04
CA MET A 28 -2.15 -3.99 13.79
C MET A 28 -2.06 -3.66 12.31
N TRP A 29 -1.89 -4.67 11.44
CA TRP A 29 -1.85 -4.47 9.99
C TRP A 29 -3.16 -3.88 9.46
N LYS A 30 -4.31 -4.43 9.86
CA LYS A 30 -5.63 -3.92 9.46
C LYS A 30 -5.89 -2.51 9.99
N GLY A 31 -5.44 -2.20 11.21
CA GLY A 31 -5.49 -0.86 11.77
C GLY A 31 -4.73 0.14 10.92
N LEU A 32 -3.51 -0.20 10.50
CA LEU A 32 -2.73 0.63 9.60
C LEU A 32 -3.43 0.82 8.24
N SER A 33 -3.99 -0.25 7.67
CA SER A 33 -4.76 -0.17 6.41
C SER A 33 -5.96 0.79 6.51
N ILE A 34 -6.67 0.78 7.63
CA ILE A 34 -7.83 1.66 7.86
C ILE A 34 -7.37 3.11 8.06
N VAL A 35 -6.32 3.34 8.85
CA VAL A 35 -5.80 4.69 9.13
C VAL A 35 -5.24 5.34 7.87
N ALA A 36 -4.50 4.58 7.06
CA ALA A 36 -3.93 5.05 5.81
C ALA A 36 -4.95 5.13 4.66
N ASP A 37 -6.18 4.64 4.89
CA ASP A 37 -7.21 4.43 3.87
C ASP A 37 -6.64 3.76 2.60
N SER A 38 -5.89 2.68 2.82
CA SER A 38 -5.26 1.90 1.76
C SER A 38 -5.24 0.42 2.13
N PRO A 39 -5.64 -0.50 1.22
CA PRO A 39 -5.50 -1.94 1.45
C PRO A 39 -4.04 -2.37 1.69
N SER A 40 -3.09 -1.58 1.15
CA SER A 40 -1.66 -1.84 1.18
C SER A 40 -0.92 -0.56 1.58
N PRO A 41 -0.89 -0.21 2.88
CA PRO A 41 -0.28 1.03 3.36
C PRO A 41 1.24 1.09 3.19
N ILE A 42 1.89 -0.05 2.93
CA ILE A 42 3.32 -0.15 2.70
C ILE A 42 3.54 -0.92 1.40
N VAL A 43 4.26 -0.32 0.45
CA VAL A 43 4.62 -0.95 -0.83
C VAL A 43 6.11 -0.80 -1.10
N VAL A 44 6.66 -1.64 -1.97
CA VAL A 44 8.07 -1.60 -2.35
C VAL A 44 8.21 -1.24 -3.82
N VAL A 45 9.20 -0.41 -4.14
CA VAL A 45 9.51 -0.02 -5.52
C VAL A 45 10.22 -1.16 -6.24
N LEU A 46 9.59 -1.66 -7.32
CA LEU A 46 10.08 -2.81 -8.09
C LEU A 46 10.93 -2.42 -9.31
N SER A 47 10.78 -1.20 -9.83
CA SER A 47 11.41 -0.73 -11.06
C SER A 47 12.07 0.63 -10.88
N GLY A 48 12.93 1.02 -11.82
CA GLY A 48 13.61 2.32 -11.83
C GLY A 48 12.86 3.40 -12.60
N SER A 49 11.54 3.28 -12.81
CA SER A 49 10.76 4.28 -13.57
C SER A 49 10.64 5.62 -12.84
N MET A 50 10.85 5.62 -11.53
CA MET A 50 10.78 6.79 -10.65
C MET A 50 12.16 7.35 -10.26
N GLU A 51 13.24 6.90 -10.89
CA GLU A 51 14.56 7.48 -10.63
C GLU A 51 14.62 8.94 -11.18
N PRO A 52 15.21 9.90 -10.44
CA PRO A 52 15.99 9.74 -9.21
C PRO A 52 15.19 9.85 -7.90
N ALA A 53 13.88 10.09 -7.94
CA ALA A 53 13.07 10.31 -6.73
C ALA A 53 12.96 9.05 -5.87
N PHE A 54 12.79 7.89 -6.50
CA PHE A 54 12.76 6.59 -5.84
C PHE A 54 13.63 5.58 -6.57
N GLN A 55 14.29 4.73 -5.80
CA GLN A 55 15.15 3.65 -6.26
C GLN A 55 14.50 2.30 -5.99
N ARG A 56 14.95 1.27 -6.71
CA ARG A 56 14.47 -0.10 -6.51
C ARG A 56 14.80 -0.55 -5.08
N GLY A 57 13.79 -1.10 -4.40
CA GLY A 57 13.90 -1.53 -3.01
C GLY A 57 13.45 -0.48 -1.99
N ASP A 58 13.15 0.75 -2.40
CA ASP A 58 12.58 1.76 -1.51
C ASP A 58 11.21 1.33 -1.00
N LEU A 59 10.95 1.58 0.29
CA LEU A 59 9.66 1.38 0.93
C LEU A 59 8.86 2.68 0.87
N LEU A 60 7.67 2.61 0.28
CA LEU A 60 6.74 3.72 0.23
C LEU A 60 5.62 3.50 1.24
N LEU A 61 5.42 4.51 2.08
CA LEU A 61 4.26 4.59 2.98
C LEU A 61 3.15 5.32 2.24
N LEU A 62 2.06 4.61 1.96
CA LEU A 62 0.89 5.16 1.30
C LEU A 62 -0.03 5.75 2.34
N TRP A 63 -0.54 6.94 2.06
CA TRP A 63 -1.51 7.62 2.90
C TRP A 63 -2.51 8.31 1.99
N ASN A 64 -3.75 7.81 1.94
CA ASN A 64 -4.80 8.46 1.19
C ASN A 64 -5.35 9.66 1.98
N ARG A 65 -5.26 10.87 1.42
CA ARG A 65 -5.72 12.14 2.04
C ARG A 65 -6.90 12.77 1.32
N GLU A 66 -7.56 12.02 0.45
CA GLU A 66 -8.65 12.53 -0.41
C GLU A 66 -9.76 13.26 0.37
N LEU A 67 -10.04 12.86 1.62
CA LEU A 67 -11.00 13.55 2.48
C LEU A 67 -10.63 15.01 2.82
N PHE A 68 -9.35 15.35 2.78
CA PHE A 68 -8.84 16.66 3.20
C PHE A 68 -8.16 17.44 2.08
N THR A 69 -7.66 16.76 1.05
CA THR A 69 -6.88 17.39 -0.02
C THR A 69 -7.06 16.60 -1.31
N GLU A 70 -7.47 17.30 -2.37
CA GLU A 70 -7.48 16.70 -3.70
C GLU A 70 -6.07 16.50 -4.23
N THR A 71 -5.86 15.37 -4.92
CA THR A 71 -4.63 15.09 -5.66
C THR A 71 -4.31 16.23 -6.62
N SER A 72 -3.05 16.66 -6.58
CA SER A 72 -2.52 17.82 -7.29
C SER A 72 -1.38 17.42 -8.23
N VAL A 73 -1.06 18.32 -9.17
CA VAL A 73 0.08 18.13 -10.07
C VAL A 73 1.37 18.12 -9.24
N GLY A 74 2.22 17.12 -9.46
CA GLY A 74 3.46 16.90 -8.72
C GLY A 74 3.36 15.79 -7.67
N ASP A 75 2.15 15.39 -7.26
CA ASP A 75 1.94 14.29 -6.32
C ASP A 75 2.39 12.97 -6.92
N ILE A 76 2.88 12.06 -6.07
CA ILE A 76 3.24 10.71 -6.46
C ILE A 76 2.12 9.79 -6.00
N VAL A 77 1.52 9.10 -6.97
CA VAL A 77 0.34 8.28 -6.75
C VAL A 77 0.66 6.82 -7.05
N VAL A 78 0.00 5.93 -6.31
CA VAL A 78 0.04 4.49 -6.55
C VAL A 78 -1.33 4.04 -6.98
N TYR A 79 -1.42 3.42 -8.15
CA TYR A 79 -2.69 3.00 -8.72
C TYR A 79 -2.58 1.62 -9.36
N ASN A 80 -3.71 0.91 -9.40
CA ASN A 80 -3.84 -0.37 -10.08
C ASN A 80 -4.45 -0.14 -11.46
N VAL A 81 -3.83 -0.71 -12.49
CA VAL A 81 -4.39 -0.74 -13.84
C VAL A 81 -5.18 -2.02 -14.00
N LYS A 82 -6.34 -1.95 -14.65
CA LYS A 82 -7.13 -3.13 -14.99
C LYS A 82 -6.25 -4.07 -15.82
N ASP A 83 -6.23 -5.36 -15.47
CA ASP A 83 -5.42 -6.39 -16.13
C ASP A 83 -3.90 -6.34 -15.83
N LYS A 84 -3.46 -5.51 -14.87
CA LYS A 84 -2.12 -5.59 -14.29
C LYS A 84 -2.19 -6.00 -12.82
N GLU A 85 -1.44 -7.05 -12.46
CA GLU A 85 -1.37 -7.53 -11.08
C GLU A 85 -0.50 -6.63 -10.19
N ILE A 86 0.42 -5.86 -10.79
CA ILE A 86 1.40 -5.06 -10.07
C ILE A 86 0.98 -3.58 -10.09
N PRO A 87 0.87 -2.91 -8.92
CA PRO A 87 0.56 -1.49 -8.85
C PRO A 87 1.66 -0.65 -9.50
N ILE A 88 1.26 0.49 -10.07
CA ILE A 88 2.16 1.45 -10.71
C ILE A 88 2.34 2.66 -9.80
N VAL A 89 3.58 3.12 -9.64
CA VAL A 89 3.94 4.31 -8.87
C VAL A 89 4.45 5.36 -9.85
N HIS A 90 3.72 6.45 -10.06
CA HIS A 90 4.11 7.51 -10.99
C HIS A 90 3.71 8.90 -10.47
N ARG A 91 4.32 9.95 -11.03
CA ARG A 91 4.03 11.35 -10.69
C ARG A 91 2.89 11.88 -11.54
N VAL A 92 1.97 12.61 -10.92
CA VAL A 92 0.92 13.35 -11.62
C VAL A 92 1.56 14.52 -12.37
N VAL A 93 1.51 14.48 -13.71
CA VAL A 93 2.04 15.54 -14.57
C VAL A 93 0.96 16.53 -14.99
N ARG A 94 -0.29 16.08 -15.13
CA ARG A 94 -1.43 16.94 -15.47
C ARG A 94 -2.70 16.48 -14.79
N LYS A 95 -3.56 17.43 -14.46
CA LYS A 95 -4.90 17.21 -13.93
C LYS A 95 -5.91 17.90 -14.83
N PHE A 96 -6.95 17.18 -15.25
CA PHE A 96 -8.04 17.69 -16.06
C PHE A 96 -9.35 17.61 -15.27
N GLY A 97 -9.95 18.77 -14.97
CA GLY A 97 -11.19 18.86 -14.18
C GLY A 97 -10.95 18.97 -12.67
N HIS A 98 -12.04 18.93 -11.90
CA HIS A 98 -12.07 19.09 -10.44
C HIS A 98 -12.99 18.04 -9.80
N GLY A 99 -12.73 17.69 -8.54
CA GLY A 99 -13.47 16.68 -7.79
C GLY A 99 -13.28 15.26 -8.31
N ASP A 100 -14.22 14.37 -7.96
CA ASP A 100 -14.14 12.91 -8.16
C ASP A 100 -14.03 12.45 -9.62
N LYS A 101 -14.30 13.34 -10.59
CA LYS A 101 -14.21 13.06 -12.03
C LYS A 101 -12.95 13.64 -12.67
N ALA A 102 -12.03 14.17 -11.88
CA ALA A 102 -10.76 14.66 -12.38
C ALA A 102 -9.99 13.52 -13.05
N ARG A 103 -9.52 13.76 -14.27
CA ARG A 103 -8.63 12.83 -14.97
C ARG A 103 -7.19 13.23 -14.68
N LEU A 104 -6.39 12.29 -14.21
CA LEU A 104 -4.98 12.48 -13.92
C LEU A 104 -4.15 11.85 -15.02
N LEU A 105 -3.22 12.61 -15.58
CA LEU A 105 -2.15 12.07 -16.41
C LEU A 105 -0.93 11.87 -15.52
N THR A 106 -0.40 10.66 -15.51
CA THR A 106 0.78 10.30 -14.72
C THR A 106 1.96 9.98 -15.63
N LYS A 107 3.16 10.05 -15.06
CA LYS A 107 4.41 9.71 -15.72
C LYS A 107 5.44 9.23 -14.69
N GLY A 108 6.22 8.21 -15.03
CA GLY A 108 7.46 7.90 -14.31
C GLY A 108 8.52 8.99 -14.52
N ASP A 109 9.20 9.41 -13.46
CA ASP A 109 10.22 10.47 -13.52
C ASP A 109 11.36 10.14 -14.52
N ASN A 110 11.65 8.85 -14.72
CA ASN A 110 12.66 8.34 -15.65
C ASN A 110 12.05 7.86 -17.00
N ASN A 111 10.74 7.94 -17.18
CA ASN A 111 10.09 7.51 -18.42
C ASN A 111 10.17 8.61 -19.48
N VAL A 112 10.34 8.23 -20.75
CA VAL A 112 10.35 9.17 -21.89
C VAL A 112 8.93 9.67 -22.18
N ALA A 113 7.96 8.75 -22.23
CA ALA A 113 6.56 9.02 -22.54
C ALA A 113 5.68 9.06 -21.28
N ASP A 114 4.55 9.76 -21.40
CA ASP A 114 3.48 9.83 -20.39
C ASP A 114 2.57 8.60 -20.47
N ASP A 115 1.86 8.26 -19.39
CA ASP A 115 0.98 7.10 -19.32
C ASP A 115 -0.39 7.38 -19.97
N THR A 116 -0.42 7.68 -21.26
CA THR A 116 -1.65 8.00 -22.00
C THR A 116 -2.48 6.79 -22.41
N GLU A 117 -1.88 5.59 -22.41
CA GLU A 117 -2.48 4.35 -22.92
C GLU A 117 -2.91 3.38 -21.80
N LEU A 118 -2.86 3.80 -20.53
CA LEU A 118 -3.18 2.98 -19.36
C LEU A 118 -4.59 3.19 -18.83
#